data_AF-A0AAW9IWN0-F1
#
_entry.id   AF-A0AAW9IWN0-F1
#
_cell.length_a   1.000
_cell.length_b   1.000
_cell.length_c   1.000
_cell.angle_alpha   90.00
_cell.angle_beta   90.00
_cell.angle_gamma   90.00
#
_symmetry.space_group_name_H-M   'P 1'
#
loop_
_entity.id
_entity.type
_entity.pdbx_description
1 polymer ?
#
loop_
_entity_poly.entity_id
_entity_poly.type
_entity_poly.pdbx_seq_one_letter_code
_entity_poly.pdbx_strand_id
1 'polypeptide(L)'
;MDYKIELWVSDKYGYKSDSEEVYYHVKGAAEIFAKSASATSEWGGGVNATNTINRSGISGTSVENYIHDNNKDAKTMWHTRDTSKGVDITYDFGMIKSVDQMHVWNMNQMNNADRGLKNVKIEYSLDNENWQTLTPQDGLEYLDEKNEEYPFQLTKASGENGIKATNLNTENHEPV
;
A
#
# COMPACT_ATOMS: atom_id res chain seq x y z
N MET A 1 0.01 11.45 -13.57
CA MET A 1 0.66 12.23 -12.49
C MET A 1 0.59 11.37 -11.25
N ASP A 2 1.72 10.81 -10.87
CA ASP A 2 1.77 9.49 -10.29
C ASP A 2 2.44 9.52 -8.94
N TYR A 3 1.76 8.92 -7.98
CA TYR A 3 2.11 9.05 -6.59
C TYR A 3 1.50 7.87 -5.82
N LYS A 4 2.35 7.03 -5.19
CA LYS A 4 2.33 6.14 -3.97
C LYS A 4 1.14 5.27 -3.46
N ILE A 5 1.52 4.28 -2.65
CA ILE A 5 0.68 3.26 -2.02
C ILE A 5 1.09 3.06 -0.54
N GLU A 6 0.13 2.80 0.35
CA GLU A 6 0.37 2.10 1.63
C GLU A 6 0.33 0.58 1.40
N LEU A 7 1.28 -0.17 1.95
CA LEU A 7 1.39 -1.62 1.74
C LEU A 7 1.05 -2.35 3.02
N TRP A 8 -0.07 -3.06 3.06
CA TRP A 8 -0.33 -4.08 4.06
C TRP A 8 -0.38 -5.42 3.38
N VAL A 9 0.66 -6.22 3.63
CA VAL A 9 0.85 -7.49 2.97
C VAL A 9 0.46 -8.63 3.90
N SER A 10 -0.22 -9.66 3.41
CA SER A 10 -0.40 -10.92 4.13
C SER A 10 0.55 -12.02 3.63
N ASP A 11 1.06 -12.85 4.56
CA ASP A 11 1.86 -14.03 4.23
C ASP A 11 1.01 -15.29 4.04
N LYS A 12 1.63 -16.27 3.37
CA LYS A 12 1.22 -17.68 3.36
C LYS A 12 2.35 -18.48 4.01
N TYR A 13 2.14 -19.00 5.22
CA TYR A 13 3.10 -19.90 5.86
C TYR A 13 3.26 -21.21 5.07
N GLY A 14 4.50 -21.58 4.75
CA GLY A 14 4.85 -22.90 4.23
C GLY A 14 6.13 -23.42 4.88
N TYR A 15 6.05 -24.53 5.62
CA TYR A 15 7.22 -25.31 6.05
C TYR A 15 7.62 -26.27 4.93
N LYS A 16 8.93 -26.37 4.65
CA LYS A 16 9.48 -27.36 3.71
C LYS A 16 9.79 -28.65 4.47
N SER A 17 9.13 -29.75 4.12
CA SER A 17 9.64 -31.10 4.39
C SER A 17 9.82 -31.84 3.06
N ASP A 18 10.99 -32.43 2.88
CA ASP A 18 11.38 -33.18 1.69
C ASP A 18 10.56 -34.47 1.56
N SER A 19 9.38 -34.39 0.93
CA SER A 19 8.75 -35.45 0.14
C SER A 19 7.28 -35.10 -0.14
N GLU A 20 6.92 -35.09 -1.42
CA GLU A 20 5.56 -34.91 -1.98
C GLU A 20 4.93 -33.51 -1.82
N GLU A 21 4.65 -32.88 -2.97
CA GLU A 21 3.96 -31.59 -3.03
C GLU A 21 2.50 -31.72 -2.59
N VAL A 22 2.25 -31.58 -1.29
CA VAL A 22 0.92 -31.36 -0.73
C VAL A 22 0.89 -29.97 -0.11
N TYR A 23 0.38 -28.99 -0.87
CA TYR A 23 0.15 -27.63 -0.37
C TYR A 23 -1.09 -27.61 0.50
N TYR A 24 -0.91 -27.62 1.83
CA TYR A 24 -2.01 -27.37 2.75
C TYR A 24 -2.35 -25.87 2.76
N HIS A 25 -3.61 -25.55 2.46
CA HIS A 25 -4.16 -24.20 2.55
C HIS A 25 -4.44 -23.89 4.03
N VAL A 26 -3.45 -23.34 4.74
CA VAL A 26 -3.69 -22.83 6.09
C VAL A 26 -4.40 -21.49 5.94
N LYS A 27 -5.73 -21.47 6.16
CA LYS A 27 -6.47 -20.21 6.31
C LYS A 27 -6.00 -19.51 7.58
N GLY A 28 -5.16 -18.50 7.41
CA GLY A 28 -4.69 -17.59 8.45
C GLY A 28 -3.61 -16.68 7.88
N ALA A 29 -4.03 -15.58 7.24
CA ALA A 29 -3.14 -14.54 6.76
C ALA A 29 -2.41 -13.91 7.96
N ALA A 30 -1.09 -14.03 8.08
CA ALA A 30 -0.37 -13.16 9.01
C ALA A 30 0.01 -11.86 8.29
N GLU A 31 -0.29 -10.75 8.95
CA GLU A 31 0.14 -9.44 8.50
C GLU A 31 1.68 -9.34 8.48
N ILE A 32 2.20 -8.87 7.37
CA ILE A 32 3.61 -8.59 7.17
C ILE A 32 3.84 -7.12 7.49
N PHE A 33 4.72 -6.89 8.45
CA PHE A 33 5.16 -5.56 8.82
C PHE A 33 6.53 -5.29 8.21
N ALA A 34 6.66 -4.13 7.55
CA ALA A 34 7.97 -3.63 7.17
C ALA A 34 8.77 -3.22 8.42
N LYS A 35 10.08 -3.49 8.39
CA LYS A 35 11.04 -3.11 9.42
C LYS A 35 11.29 -1.61 9.42
N SER A 36 11.35 -1.00 8.24
CA SER A 36 11.50 0.44 8.08
C SER A 36 10.85 0.92 6.79
N ALA A 37 10.57 2.22 6.74
CA ALA A 37 10.06 2.91 5.58
C ALA A 37 10.81 4.23 5.39
N SER A 38 11.12 4.56 4.14
CA SER A 38 11.76 5.82 3.75
C SER A 38 11.08 6.38 2.52
N ALA A 39 10.96 7.70 2.42
CA ALA A 39 10.44 8.36 1.24
C ALA A 39 11.44 9.35 0.65
N THR A 40 11.37 9.59 -0.65
CA THR A 40 12.20 10.62 -1.32
C THR A 40 11.87 12.03 -0.84
N SER A 41 10.66 12.24 -0.31
CA SER A 41 10.21 13.50 0.29
C SER A 41 9.16 13.27 1.38
N GLU A 42 9.16 14.15 2.38
CA GLU A 42 8.25 14.11 3.53
C GLU A 42 7.87 15.52 3.99
N TRP A 43 6.60 15.73 4.34
CA TRP A 43 6.12 16.98 4.94
C TRP A 43 6.81 17.34 6.25
N GLY A 44 7.35 16.37 6.99
CA GLY A 44 8.05 16.62 8.25
C GLY A 44 7.11 16.99 9.40
N GLY A 45 7.69 17.27 10.57
CA GLY A 45 6.91 17.52 11.80
C GLY A 45 6.02 16.32 12.20
N GLY A 46 6.49 15.10 11.97
CA GLY A 46 5.77 13.85 12.26
C GLY A 46 4.89 13.32 11.12
N VAL A 47 4.85 13.98 9.97
CA VAL A 47 4.18 13.50 8.75
C VAL A 47 5.23 12.85 7.86
N ASN A 48 5.58 11.60 8.17
CA ASN A 48 6.74 10.89 7.61
C ASN A 48 6.40 9.44 7.25
N ALA A 49 7.31 8.78 6.53
CA ALA A 49 7.10 7.45 5.98
C ALA A 49 6.88 6.40 7.08
N THR A 50 7.34 6.62 8.31
CA THR A 50 7.09 5.69 9.42
C THR A 50 5.61 5.54 9.74
N ASN A 51 4.78 6.55 9.45
CA ASN A 51 3.34 6.46 9.65
C ASN A 51 2.66 5.37 8.82
N THR A 52 3.27 4.95 7.70
CA THR A 52 2.72 3.89 6.84
C THR A 52 3.06 2.47 7.34
N ILE A 53 3.84 2.33 8.41
CA ILE A 53 4.26 1.02 8.95
C ILE A 53 4.00 0.86 10.46
N ASN A 54 3.57 1.92 11.15
CA ASN A 54 3.41 1.94 12.60
C ASN A 54 1.93 1.92 13.06
N ARG A 55 0.99 1.59 12.15
CA ARG A 55 -0.48 1.63 12.35
C ARG A 55 -1.02 3.02 12.72
N SER A 56 -0.26 4.08 12.51
CA SER A 56 -0.74 5.44 12.71
C SER A 56 -1.93 5.69 11.78
N GLY A 57 -3.01 6.25 12.32
CA GLY A 57 -4.23 6.53 11.55
C GLY A 57 -5.06 5.30 11.22
N ILE A 58 -4.61 4.08 11.52
CA ILE A 58 -5.34 2.84 11.27
C ILE A 58 -5.97 2.32 12.56
N SER A 59 -7.23 1.89 12.49
CA SER A 59 -7.91 1.19 13.59
C SER A 59 -8.66 -0.05 13.09
N GLY A 60 -8.88 -1.02 13.98
CA GLY A 60 -9.50 -2.31 13.68
C GLY A 60 -8.67 -3.47 14.24
N THR A 61 -9.15 -4.70 14.08
CA THR A 61 -8.53 -5.91 14.66
C THR A 61 -8.01 -6.89 13.61
N SER A 62 -8.30 -6.67 12.34
CA SER A 62 -7.83 -7.47 11.21
C SER A 62 -7.85 -6.63 9.94
N VAL A 63 -7.07 -7.01 8.93
CA VAL A 63 -6.92 -6.28 7.66
C VAL A 63 -8.26 -6.01 6.96
N GLU A 64 -9.23 -6.92 7.07
CA GLU A 64 -10.55 -6.81 6.45
C GLU A 64 -11.42 -5.72 7.11
N ASN A 65 -11.11 -5.38 8.36
CA ASN A 65 -11.84 -4.39 9.15
C ASN A 65 -10.99 -3.15 9.46
N TYR A 66 -9.81 -3.02 8.86
CA TYR A 66 -9.01 -1.81 9.04
C TYR A 66 -9.65 -0.62 8.37
N ILE A 67 -9.75 0.44 9.16
CA ILE A 67 -10.25 1.73 8.74
C ILE A 67 -9.20 2.80 9.00
N HIS A 68 -9.08 3.73 8.04
CA HIS A 68 -8.16 4.84 8.11
C HIS A 68 -8.87 6.10 8.60
N ASP A 69 -8.23 6.83 9.51
CA ASP A 69 -8.71 8.08 10.07
C ASP A 69 -8.67 9.24 9.06
N ASN A 70 -9.05 10.44 9.51
CA ASN A 70 -8.95 11.65 8.69
C ASN A 70 -8.24 12.81 9.39
N ASN A 71 -7.16 12.57 10.12
CA ASN A 71 -6.49 13.59 10.92
C ASN A 71 -6.32 14.92 10.16
N LYS A 72 -6.90 16.00 10.72
CA LYS A 72 -6.97 17.32 10.06
C LYS A 72 -5.61 17.91 9.70
N ASP A 73 -4.57 17.55 10.46
CA ASP A 73 -3.20 18.06 10.31
C ASP A 73 -2.29 17.03 9.63
N ALA A 74 -2.87 15.96 9.06
CA ALA A 74 -2.19 14.84 8.43
C ALA A 74 -1.19 14.10 9.33
N LYS A 75 -1.22 14.34 10.65
CA LYS A 75 -0.17 13.84 11.57
C LYS A 75 -0.11 12.34 11.70
N THR A 76 -1.18 11.67 11.29
CA THR A 76 -1.27 10.22 11.33
C THR A 76 -0.88 9.55 10.01
N MET A 77 -0.60 10.32 8.96
CA MET A 77 -0.37 9.86 7.60
C MET A 77 1.03 10.25 7.13
N TRP A 78 1.42 9.78 5.95
CA TRP A 78 2.54 10.34 5.20
C TRP A 78 2.01 11.21 4.04
N HIS A 79 2.68 12.33 3.76
CA HIS A 79 2.65 12.97 2.45
C HIS A 79 3.94 13.74 2.17
N THR A 80 4.20 14.03 0.89
CA THR A 80 5.36 14.77 0.40
C THR A 80 5.26 16.28 0.61
N ARG A 81 6.40 17.00 0.65
CA ARG A 81 6.45 18.47 0.42
C ARG A 81 6.54 18.82 -1.06
N ASP A 82 7.11 17.93 -1.84
CA ASP A 82 7.40 18.13 -3.24
C ASP A 82 6.19 17.72 -4.09
N THR A 83 5.61 18.70 -4.78
CA THR A 83 4.47 18.53 -5.68
C THR A 83 4.86 18.56 -7.15
N SER A 84 6.16 18.71 -7.45
CA SER A 84 6.68 18.96 -8.80
C SER A 84 7.36 17.76 -9.45
N LYS A 85 7.48 16.63 -8.75
CA LYS A 85 8.17 15.40 -9.20
C LYS A 85 7.45 14.17 -8.69
N GLY A 86 7.65 13.04 -9.36
CA GLY A 86 7.31 11.72 -8.80
C GLY A 86 8.03 11.52 -7.46
N VAL A 87 7.35 10.87 -6.53
CA VAL A 87 7.87 10.58 -5.19
C VAL A 87 7.70 9.11 -4.88
N ASP A 88 8.69 8.55 -4.18
CA ASP A 88 8.74 7.13 -3.88
C ASP A 88 8.66 6.93 -2.37
N ILE A 89 8.16 5.75 -1.99
CA ILE A 89 8.52 5.12 -0.72
C ILE A 89 9.11 3.78 -0.98
N THR A 90 10.05 3.48 -0.11
CA THR A 90 10.69 2.20 -0.04
C THR A 90 10.37 1.63 1.32
N TYR A 91 9.91 0.38 1.31
CA TYR A 91 9.66 -0.41 2.49
C TYR A 91 10.72 -1.50 2.57
N ASP A 92 11.49 -1.52 3.66
CA ASP A 92 12.43 -2.61 3.94
C ASP A 92 11.75 -3.59 4.90
N PHE A 93 11.56 -4.83 4.44
CA PHE A 93 10.98 -5.90 5.26
C PHE A 93 12.01 -6.61 6.16
N GLY A 94 13.30 -6.27 6.04
CA GLY A 94 14.42 -6.85 6.78
C GLY A 94 14.80 -8.27 6.36
N MET A 95 13.98 -8.92 5.55
CA MET A 95 14.19 -10.23 4.94
C MET A 95 13.25 -10.39 3.74
N ILE A 96 13.55 -11.38 2.87
CA ILE A 96 12.66 -11.73 1.76
C ILE A 96 11.33 -12.25 2.31
N LYS A 97 10.22 -11.73 1.78
CA LYS A 97 8.85 -12.09 2.15
C LYS A 97 8.07 -12.52 0.91
N SER A 98 7.23 -13.53 1.05
CA SER A 98 6.19 -13.82 0.05
C SER A 98 4.97 -12.98 0.37
N VAL A 99 4.47 -12.27 -0.64
CA VAL A 99 3.36 -11.32 -0.57
C VAL A 99 2.18 -11.94 -1.33
N ASP A 100 1.04 -12.15 -0.67
CA ASP A 100 -0.16 -12.68 -1.34
C ASP A 100 -1.15 -11.58 -1.73
N GLN A 101 -1.42 -10.67 -0.80
CA GLN A 101 -2.35 -9.56 -0.99
C GLN A 101 -1.75 -8.28 -0.46
N MET A 102 -2.17 -7.16 -1.03
CA MET A 102 -1.65 -5.85 -0.67
C MET A 102 -2.78 -4.82 -0.60
N HIS A 103 -3.11 -4.41 0.63
CA HIS A 103 -4.12 -3.40 0.90
C HIS A 103 -3.48 -2.03 1.10
N VAL A 104 -4.12 -1.02 0.51
CA VAL A 104 -3.62 0.35 0.49
C VAL A 104 -4.63 1.27 1.11
N TRP A 105 -4.26 2.01 2.15
CA TRP A 105 -5.04 3.17 2.59
C TRP A 105 -4.33 4.44 2.12
N ASN A 106 -5.00 5.21 1.26
CA ASN A 106 -4.44 6.44 0.74
C ASN A 106 -4.50 7.57 1.77
N MET A 107 -3.70 8.61 1.55
CA MET A 107 -3.77 9.88 2.28
C MET A 107 -5.22 10.37 2.35
N ASN A 108 -5.74 10.64 3.56
CA ASN A 108 -7.14 10.95 3.78
C ASN A 108 -7.37 12.14 4.74
N GLN A 109 -6.72 13.26 4.49
CA GLN A 109 -6.83 14.42 5.38
C GLN A 109 -8.21 15.08 5.31
N MET A 110 -8.79 15.38 6.48
CA MET A 110 -10.03 16.16 6.60
C MET A 110 -9.94 17.48 5.82
N ASN A 111 -11.02 17.81 5.10
CA ASN A 111 -11.16 19.00 4.25
C ASN A 111 -10.16 19.11 3.09
N ASN A 112 -9.45 18.02 2.73
CA ASN A 112 -8.51 17.98 1.62
C ASN A 112 -8.78 16.76 0.72
N ALA A 113 -10.02 16.64 0.25
CA ALA A 113 -10.54 15.50 -0.54
C ALA A 113 -9.99 15.43 -1.98
N ASP A 114 -9.20 16.42 -2.40
CA ASP A 114 -8.50 16.43 -3.68
C ASP A 114 -7.09 15.86 -3.60
N ARG A 115 -6.63 15.51 -2.39
CA ARG A 115 -5.31 14.95 -2.14
C ARG A 115 -5.30 13.43 -2.27
N GLY A 116 -4.07 12.93 -2.25
CA GLY A 116 -3.79 11.53 -2.38
C GLY A 116 -3.44 11.17 -3.81
N LEU A 117 -3.38 9.87 -3.95
CA LEU A 117 -2.58 9.14 -4.90
C LEU A 117 -3.56 8.49 -5.87
N LYS A 118 -3.36 8.60 -7.18
CA LYS A 118 -4.36 8.11 -8.15
C LYS A 118 -3.84 6.95 -8.98
N ASN A 119 -2.74 7.15 -9.68
CA ASN A 119 -2.10 6.14 -10.52
C ASN A 119 -0.71 5.87 -9.95
N VAL A 120 -0.37 4.60 -9.78
CA VAL A 120 0.86 4.18 -9.10
C VAL A 120 1.51 2.98 -9.76
N LYS A 121 2.82 2.91 -9.61
CA LYS A 121 3.66 1.79 -10.01
C LYS A 121 4.18 1.14 -8.74
N ILE A 122 4.16 -0.19 -8.73
CA ILE A 122 4.70 -0.99 -7.64
C ILE A 122 5.93 -1.70 -8.16
N GLU A 123 7.02 -1.59 -7.43
CA GLU A 123 8.29 -2.24 -7.75
C GLU A 123 8.78 -3.02 -6.53
N TYR A 124 9.46 -4.13 -6.77
CA TYR A 124 10.02 -4.98 -5.73
C TYR A 124 11.45 -5.40 -6.07
N SER A 125 12.25 -5.67 -5.05
CA SER A 125 13.64 -6.07 -5.19
C SER A 125 14.03 -7.06 -4.09
N LEU A 126 14.98 -7.95 -4.42
CA LEU A 126 15.58 -8.89 -3.47
C LEU A 126 16.94 -8.41 -2.94
N ASP A 127 17.52 -7.39 -3.57
CA ASP A 127 18.88 -6.89 -3.30
C ASP A 127 18.96 -5.36 -3.13
N ASN A 128 17.84 -4.64 -3.26
CA ASN A 128 17.74 -3.18 -3.20
C ASN A 128 18.49 -2.44 -4.32
N GLU A 129 19.01 -3.16 -5.32
CA GLU A 129 19.74 -2.61 -6.47
C GLU A 129 18.98 -2.86 -7.77
N ASN A 130 18.49 -4.09 -7.95
CA ASN A 130 17.74 -4.53 -9.12
C ASN A 130 16.26 -4.61 -8.79
N TRP A 131 15.47 -3.76 -9.45
CA TRP A 131 14.04 -3.63 -9.21
C TRP A 131 13.22 -4.23 -10.35
N GLN A 132 12.16 -4.94 -10.00
CA GLN A 132 11.19 -5.52 -10.91
C GLN A 132 9.86 -4.80 -10.73
N THR A 133 9.21 -4.43 -11.84
CA THR A 133 7.88 -3.84 -11.82
C THR A 133 6.82 -4.93 -11.69
N LEU A 134 5.90 -4.75 -10.74
CA LEU A 134 4.70 -5.59 -10.65
C LEU A 134 3.74 -5.19 -11.76
N THR A 135 3.33 -6.17 -12.57
CA THR A 135 2.32 -5.96 -13.61
C THR A 135 0.95 -6.38 -13.09
N PRO A 136 -0.12 -5.59 -13.33
CA PRO A 136 -1.48 -6.02 -13.06
C PRO A 136 -1.82 -7.32 -13.80
N GLN A 137 -2.80 -8.06 -13.28
CA GLN A 137 -3.29 -9.27 -13.92
C GLN A 137 -3.86 -8.98 -15.32
N ASP A 138 -3.61 -9.89 -16.27
CA ASP A 138 -4.18 -9.81 -17.60
C ASP A 138 -5.72 -9.77 -17.56
N GLY A 139 -6.31 -8.89 -18.35
CA GLY A 139 -7.76 -8.74 -18.44
C GLY A 139 -8.41 -7.93 -17.32
N LEU A 140 -7.62 -7.25 -16.47
CA LEU A 140 -8.16 -6.32 -15.48
C LEU A 140 -8.94 -5.17 -16.16
N GLU A 141 -10.20 -5.01 -15.78
CA GLU A 141 -11.04 -3.89 -16.22
C GLU A 141 -10.88 -2.72 -15.25
N TYR A 142 -10.23 -1.66 -15.73
CA TYR A 142 -10.01 -0.44 -14.96
C TYR A 142 -11.30 0.38 -14.86
N LEU A 143 -11.55 0.96 -13.69
CA LEU A 143 -12.67 1.89 -13.46
C LEU A 143 -12.45 3.26 -14.12
N ASP A 144 -11.20 3.61 -14.39
CA ASP A 144 -10.76 4.87 -14.96
C ASP A 144 -9.73 4.63 -16.07
N GLU A 145 -9.34 5.67 -16.81
CA GLU A 145 -8.38 5.54 -17.91
C GLU A 145 -7.07 4.87 -17.44
N LYS A 146 -6.68 3.80 -18.12
CA LYS A 146 -5.47 3.04 -17.82
C LYS A 146 -4.22 3.92 -18.02
N ASN A 147 -3.35 3.95 -17.02
CA ASN A 147 -2.01 4.51 -17.16
C ASN A 147 -0.99 3.38 -17.30
N GLU A 148 -0.39 3.20 -18.48
CA GLU A 148 0.57 2.12 -18.74
C GLU A 148 1.84 2.21 -17.88
N GLU A 149 2.27 3.42 -17.50
CA GLU A 149 3.47 3.61 -16.67
C GLU A 149 3.18 3.37 -15.17
N TYR A 150 1.93 3.61 -14.75
CA TYR A 150 1.52 3.54 -13.34
C TYR A 150 0.14 2.89 -13.24
N PRO A 151 0.09 1.56 -13.43
CA PRO A 151 -1.15 0.91 -13.79
C PRO A 151 -2.08 0.66 -12.61
N PHE A 152 -1.60 0.69 -11.37
CA PHE A 152 -2.49 0.48 -10.22
C PHE A 152 -3.24 1.77 -9.89
N GLN A 153 -4.53 1.66 -9.61
CA GLN A 153 -5.40 2.80 -9.35
C GLN A 153 -5.87 2.82 -7.89
N LEU A 154 -5.89 4.01 -7.30
CA LEU A 154 -6.36 4.23 -5.94
C LEU A 154 -7.44 5.30 -5.87
N THR A 155 -8.32 5.19 -4.87
CA THR A 155 -9.29 6.24 -4.54
C THR A 155 -8.56 7.44 -3.96
N LYS A 156 -8.91 8.64 -4.42
CA LYS A 156 -8.49 9.90 -3.77
C LYS A 156 -9.04 9.98 -2.35
N ALA A 157 -8.50 10.91 -1.56
CA ALA A 157 -9.03 11.23 -0.24
C ALA A 157 -10.54 11.54 -0.32
N SER A 158 -11.35 11.00 0.59
CA SER A 158 -12.71 11.52 0.80
C SER A 158 -12.71 12.63 1.85
N GLY A 159 -11.72 12.64 2.74
CA GLY A 159 -11.69 13.45 3.95
C GLY A 159 -12.66 12.95 5.03
N GLU A 160 -13.38 11.85 4.80
CA GLU A 160 -14.27 11.22 5.77
C GLU A 160 -13.48 10.33 6.74
N ASN A 161 -13.93 10.23 7.97
CA ASN A 161 -13.28 9.36 8.95
C ASN A 161 -13.71 7.91 8.75
N GLY A 162 -12.77 6.96 8.89
CA GLY A 162 -13.08 5.54 8.93
C GLY A 162 -13.24 4.91 7.54
N ILE A 163 -12.43 5.33 6.56
CA ILE A 163 -12.47 4.74 5.22
C ILE A 163 -11.77 3.40 5.16
N LYS A 164 -12.27 2.50 4.31
CA LYS A 164 -11.59 1.23 3.99
C LYS A 164 -10.39 1.47 3.07
N ALA A 165 -9.65 0.39 2.79
CA ALA A 165 -8.60 0.40 1.79
C ALA A 165 -9.13 0.96 0.44
N THR A 166 -8.27 1.73 -0.21
CA THR A 166 -8.54 2.54 -1.39
C THR A 166 -8.08 1.88 -2.69
N ASN A 167 -7.75 0.58 -2.69
CA ASN A 167 -7.49 -0.15 -3.93
C ASN A 167 -8.70 0.00 -4.88
N LEU A 168 -8.49 0.52 -6.10
CA LEU A 168 -9.54 0.73 -7.11
C LEU A 168 -9.33 -0.10 -8.38
N ASN A 169 -8.45 -1.09 -8.35
CA ASN A 169 -8.09 -1.83 -9.56
C ASN A 169 -9.30 -2.55 -10.21
N THR A 170 -10.35 -2.84 -9.45
CA THR A 170 -11.60 -3.47 -9.92
C THR A 170 -12.83 -2.86 -9.22
N GLU A 171 -14.04 -3.09 -9.74
CA GLU A 171 -15.31 -2.71 -9.08
C GLU A 171 -15.42 -3.22 -7.64
N ASN A 172 -14.77 -4.34 -7.33
CA ASN A 172 -14.78 -4.96 -6.00
C ASN A 172 -13.73 -4.37 -5.04
N HIS A 173 -12.91 -3.42 -5.49
CA HIS A 173 -11.80 -2.86 -4.71
C HIS A 173 -10.86 -3.94 -4.19
N GLU A 174 -10.58 -4.94 -5.04
CA GLU A 174 -9.74 -6.07 -4.67
C GLU A 174 -8.32 -5.63 -4.29
N PRO A 175 -7.68 -6.30 -3.32
CA PRO A 175 -6.27 -6.08 -3.02
C PRO A 175 -5.40 -6.25 -4.27
N VAL A 176 -4.26 -5.57 -4.29
CA VAL A 176 -3.21 -5.87 -5.29
C VAL A 176 -2.60 -7.24 -4.99
#